data_AF-A0A6N6LK82-F1
#
_entry.id   AF-A0A6N6LK82-F1
#
_cell.length_a   1.000
_cell.length_b   1.000
_cell.length_c   1.000
_cell.angle_alpha   90.00
_cell.angle_beta   90.00
_cell.angle_gamma   90.00
#
_symmetry.space_group_name_H-M   'P 1'
#
loop_
_entity.id
_entity.type
_entity.pdbx_description
1 polymer ?
#
loop_
_entity_poly.entity_id
_entity_poly.type
_entity_poly.pdbx_seq_one_letter_code
_entity_poly.pdbx_strand_id
1 'polypeptide(L)'
;MFKILALLSPFCFLISWQHFVFAPFFLFFSFYGIFVEFKSFLQAKKQILKTATILEESLFYKLTNGNFFIYFMTFFLSLFCILSLFVNLLNLESIDYVFLFVFLPLFLLIFKKSLFSQFKKNAYNDFRIIIFTSFLIALIYALFKLFFIENQPQNLSILSDNIKFYKGSKLLLLDKLSYILNMLMSLKLFLLYYLGNFYFKLFSFIFDFMNFFILSSVIAYLYNYCFKLKFKFLILSLSLILCTLSLYTIPYKNAASLDYNKELIFLIDNLQNLKEQNLSKMQENTKNLNKQLKEIEKVLNKNTYELFKWWFSDEKKELQKMLRDLNEI
;
A
#
# COMPACT_ATOMS: atom_id res chain seq x y z
N MET A 1 2.77 33.53 3.82
CA MET A 1 4.01 32.84 3.43
C MET A 1 4.09 31.42 4.00
N PHE A 2 4.16 31.23 5.33
CA PHE A 2 4.26 29.89 5.96
C PHE A 2 3.19 28.86 5.57
N LYS A 3 1.95 29.29 5.30
CA LYS A 3 0.88 28.42 4.82
C LYS A 3 1.22 27.73 3.49
N ILE A 4 1.70 28.49 2.50
CA ILE A 4 2.06 27.94 1.19
C ILE A 4 3.31 27.05 1.32
N LEU A 5 4.27 27.46 2.15
CA LEU A 5 5.46 26.65 2.43
C LEU A 5 5.11 25.28 3.03
N ALA A 6 4.09 25.19 3.89
CA ALA A 6 3.65 23.93 4.48
C ALA A 6 3.05 22.94 3.46
N LEU A 7 2.53 23.43 2.33
CA LEU A 7 2.05 22.61 1.21
C LEU A 7 3.15 22.27 0.21
N LEU A 8 4.12 23.18 0.04
CA LEU A 8 5.28 22.94 -0.81
C LEU A 8 6.26 21.95 -0.16
N SER A 9 6.33 21.86 1.17
CA SER A 9 7.30 21.02 1.85
C SER A 9 7.23 19.52 1.53
N PRO A 10 6.05 18.85 1.47
CA PRO A 10 5.97 17.45 1.04
C PRO A 10 6.49 17.27 -0.39
N PHE A 11 6.26 18.26 -1.25
CA PHE A 11 6.71 18.23 -2.64
C PHE A 11 8.23 18.46 -2.77
N CYS A 12 8.77 19.44 -2.05
CA CYS A 12 10.22 19.65 -1.96
C CYS A 12 10.91 18.39 -1.43
N PHE A 13 10.33 17.72 -0.43
CA PHE A 13 10.82 16.43 0.03
C PHE A 13 10.78 15.38 -1.09
N LEU A 14 9.66 15.21 -1.79
CA LEU A 14 9.49 14.23 -2.85
C LEU A 14 10.53 14.32 -3.97
N ILE A 15 10.90 15.54 -4.40
CA ILE A 15 11.91 15.74 -5.45
C ILE A 15 13.33 15.52 -4.92
N SER A 16 13.60 15.92 -3.67
CA SER A 16 14.97 16.05 -3.18
C SER A 16 15.48 14.83 -2.42
N TRP A 17 14.61 13.98 -1.85
CA TRP A 17 15.03 12.95 -0.89
C TRP A 17 16.01 11.92 -1.45
N GLN A 18 15.95 11.65 -2.75
CA GLN A 18 16.88 10.72 -3.40
C GLN A 18 18.28 11.33 -3.59
N HIS A 19 18.35 12.65 -3.79
CA HIS A 19 19.57 13.34 -4.21
C HIS A 19 20.22 14.18 -3.12
N PHE A 20 19.49 14.53 -2.06
CA PHE A 20 19.90 15.52 -1.07
C PHE A 20 19.75 15.00 0.36
N VAL A 21 20.84 15.07 1.13
CA VAL A 21 20.94 14.54 2.51
C VAL A 21 19.98 15.27 3.46
N PHE A 22 19.81 16.59 3.27
CA PHE A 22 18.97 17.42 4.14
C PHE A 22 17.49 17.45 3.73
N ALA A 23 17.06 16.61 2.77
CA ALA A 23 15.67 16.58 2.34
C ALA A 23 14.64 16.43 3.48
N PRO A 24 14.86 15.60 4.54
CA PRO A 24 13.91 15.48 5.63
C PRO A 24 13.59 16.82 6.34
N PHE A 25 14.51 17.80 6.34
CA PHE A 25 14.27 19.10 6.95
C PHE A 25 13.15 19.89 6.28
N PHE A 26 12.84 19.62 5.00
CA PHE A 26 11.71 20.28 4.34
C PHE A 26 10.39 20.00 5.06
N LEU A 27 10.21 18.81 5.65
CA LEU A 27 8.98 18.42 6.34
C LEU A 27 8.71 19.22 7.62
N PHE A 28 9.67 20.01 8.11
CA PHE A 28 9.47 20.90 9.25
C PHE A 28 8.31 21.89 9.03
N PHE A 29 8.15 22.42 7.81
CA PHE A 29 7.04 23.33 7.51
C PHE A 29 5.68 22.62 7.53
N SER A 30 5.62 21.37 7.07
CA SER A 30 4.42 20.54 7.21
C SER A 30 4.12 20.22 8.67
N PHE A 31 5.15 19.94 9.49
CA PHE A 31 4.98 19.71 10.93
C PHE A 31 4.31 20.92 11.59
N TYR A 32 4.81 22.12 11.30
CA TYR A 32 4.24 23.35 11.84
C TYR A 32 2.79 23.56 11.39
N GLY A 33 2.47 23.32 10.11
CA GLY A 33 1.10 23.43 9.59
C GLY A 33 0.12 22.49 10.32
N ILE A 34 0.49 21.22 10.46
CA ILE A 34 -0.30 20.20 11.17
C ILE A 34 -0.45 20.56 12.65
N PHE A 35 0.62 21.03 13.29
CA PHE A 35 0.62 21.47 14.69
C PHE A 35 -0.40 22.59 14.94
N VAL A 36 -0.47 23.58 14.06
CA VAL A 36 -1.45 24.67 14.20
C VAL A 36 -2.89 24.16 14.06
N GLU A 37 -3.16 23.24 13.13
CA GLU A 37 -4.50 22.66 12.98
C GLU A 37 -4.91 21.85 14.21
N PHE A 38 -4.06 20.94 14.69
CA PHE A 38 -4.38 20.13 15.88
C PHE A 38 -4.52 20.96 17.14
N LYS A 39 -3.70 22.00 17.31
CA LYS A 39 -3.86 22.97 18.40
C LYS A 39 -5.24 23.61 18.37
N SER A 40 -5.67 24.07 17.19
CA SER A 40 -6.99 24.71 17.03
C SER A 40 -8.14 23.75 17.32
N PHE A 41 -8.00 22.49 16.91
CA PHE A 41 -8.97 21.43 17.19
C PHE A 41 -9.07 21.11 18.69
N LEU A 42 -7.94 20.89 19.36
CA LEU A 42 -7.92 20.57 20.79
C LEU A 42 -8.41 21.73 21.65
N GLN A 43 -8.13 22.98 21.26
CA GLN A 43 -8.69 24.16 21.91
C GLN A 43 -10.21 24.24 21.76
N ALA A 44 -10.74 23.98 20.56
CA ALA A 44 -12.19 23.93 20.34
C ALA A 44 -12.85 22.82 21.17
N LYS A 45 -12.23 21.63 21.24
CA LYS A 45 -12.71 20.53 22.08
C LYS A 45 -12.69 20.89 23.57
N LYS A 46 -11.63 21.55 24.06
CA LYS A 46 -11.56 22.05 25.44
C LYS A 46 -12.70 23.03 25.73
N GLN A 47 -13.01 23.95 24.81
CA GLN A 47 -14.11 24.90 24.98
C GLN A 47 -15.47 24.19 25.04
N ILE A 48 -15.74 23.24 24.14
CA ILE A 48 -16.97 22.44 24.13
C ILE A 48 -17.12 21.64 25.44
N LEU A 49 -16.03 21.01 25.90
CA LEU A 49 -16.04 20.27 27.16
C LEU A 49 -16.30 21.20 28.35
N LYS A 50 -15.64 22.36 28.43
CA LYS A 50 -15.87 23.35 29.49
C LYS A 50 -17.32 23.83 29.53
N THR A 51 -17.97 24.02 28.37
CA THR A 51 -19.39 24.39 28.32
C THR A 51 -20.32 23.24 28.71
N ALA A 52 -19.90 21.99 28.55
CA ALA A 52 -20.71 20.81 28.86
C ALA A 52 -20.51 20.31 30.30
N THR A 53 -19.32 20.49 30.89
CA THR A 53 -19.03 20.11 32.27
C THR A 53 -19.41 21.24 33.22
N ILE A 54 -20.58 21.12 33.85
CA ILE A 54 -21.08 22.05 34.89
C ILE A 54 -20.23 21.98 36.18
N LEU A 55 -19.45 20.91 36.38
CA LEU A 55 -18.62 20.69 37.57
C LEU A 55 -17.16 21.13 37.34
N GLU A 56 -16.83 22.34 37.82
CA GLU A 56 -15.48 22.94 37.78
C GLU A 56 -14.40 22.13 38.54
N GLU A 57 -14.81 21.17 39.38
CA GLU A 57 -13.90 20.41 40.25
C GLU A 57 -13.39 19.07 39.68
N SER A 58 -13.87 18.65 38.50
CA SER A 58 -13.42 17.38 37.91
C SER A 58 -11.92 17.34 37.64
N LEU A 59 -11.27 16.18 37.83
CA LEU A 59 -9.84 15.95 37.55
C LEU A 59 -9.45 16.39 36.13
N PHE A 60 -10.35 16.19 35.16
CA PHE A 60 -10.19 16.66 33.79
C PHE A 60 -10.14 18.18 33.68
N TYR A 61 -10.95 18.92 34.46
CA TYR A 61 -10.92 20.38 34.48
C TYR A 61 -9.60 20.91 35.07
N LYS A 62 -9.09 20.28 36.14
CA LYS A 62 -7.80 20.62 36.76
C LYS A 62 -6.62 20.32 35.83
N LEU A 63 -6.58 19.15 35.20
CA LEU A 63 -5.54 18.77 34.22
C LEU A 63 -5.57 19.65 32.95
N THR A 64 -6.75 20.08 32.52
CA THR A 64 -6.92 20.92 31.32
C THR A 64 -6.92 22.41 31.62
N ASN A 65 -6.78 22.85 32.88
CA ASN A 65 -6.84 24.28 33.21
C ASN A 65 -5.66 25.05 32.57
N GLY A 66 -4.48 24.42 32.53
CA GLY A 66 -3.33 24.88 31.76
C GLY A 66 -3.43 24.61 30.26
N ASN A 67 -2.61 25.30 29.47
CA ASN A 67 -2.44 25.00 28.04
C ASN A 67 -1.36 23.93 27.79
N PHE A 68 -0.55 23.58 28.80
CA PHE A 68 0.56 22.64 28.68
C PHE A 68 0.12 21.28 28.11
N PHE A 69 -0.94 20.68 28.65
CA PHE A 69 -1.46 19.40 28.16
C PHE A 69 -1.92 19.46 26.69
N ILE A 70 -2.52 20.58 26.26
CA ILE A 70 -2.89 20.77 24.85
C ILE A 70 -1.63 20.81 23.97
N TYR A 71 -0.62 21.58 24.36
CA TYR A 71 0.63 21.67 23.60
C TYR A 71 1.34 20.32 23.52
N PHE A 72 1.40 19.58 24.64
CA PHE A 72 1.95 18.24 24.70
C PHE A 72 1.22 17.28 23.75
N MET A 73 -0.11 17.17 23.84
CA MET A 73 -0.90 16.30 22.97
C MET A 73 -0.80 16.72 21.49
N THR A 74 -0.82 18.02 21.21
CA THR A 74 -0.63 18.54 19.84
C THR A 74 0.71 18.08 19.29
N PHE A 75 1.79 18.20 20.07
CA PHE A 75 3.14 17.84 19.65
C PHE A 75 3.23 16.37 19.23
N PHE A 76 2.76 15.45 20.08
CA PHE A 76 2.81 14.01 19.77
C PHE A 76 1.94 13.62 18.57
N LEU A 77 0.73 14.20 18.45
CA LEU A 77 -0.14 13.95 17.30
C LEU A 77 0.52 14.45 16.00
N SER A 78 1.09 15.65 16.00
CA SER A 78 1.81 16.20 14.84
C SER A 78 3.05 15.38 14.49
N LEU A 79 3.78 14.89 15.48
CA LEU A 79 4.97 14.06 15.27
C LEU A 79 4.60 12.73 14.65
N PHE A 80 3.54 12.07 15.14
CA PHE A 80 3.03 10.83 14.54
C PHE A 80 2.59 11.04 13.08
N CYS A 81 1.83 12.11 12.81
CA CYS A 81 1.40 12.43 11.45
C CYS A 81 2.58 12.70 10.50
N ILE A 82 3.63 13.39 10.96
CA ILE A 82 4.81 13.67 10.13
C ILE A 82 5.62 12.41 9.87
N LEU A 83 5.80 11.54 10.85
CA LEU A 83 6.46 10.25 10.64
C LEU A 83 5.67 9.37 9.66
N SER A 84 4.35 9.32 9.79
CA SER A 84 3.49 8.60 8.84
C SER A 84 3.58 9.18 7.43
N LEU A 85 3.53 10.52 7.30
CA LEU A 85 3.67 11.20 6.03
C LEU A 85 5.06 10.93 5.41
N PHE A 86 6.12 11.03 6.19
CA PHE A 86 7.49 10.74 5.73
C PHE A 86 7.62 9.33 5.15
N VAL A 87 7.15 8.31 5.89
CA VAL A 87 7.21 6.91 5.44
C VAL A 87 6.40 6.70 4.16
N ASN A 88 5.19 7.26 4.09
CA ASN A 88 4.33 7.10 2.94
C ASN A 88 4.85 7.85 1.69
N LEU A 89 5.48 9.03 1.86
CA LEU A 89 6.09 9.77 0.76
C LEU A 89 7.20 8.98 0.05
N LEU A 90 7.96 8.16 0.78
CA LEU A 90 9.00 7.30 0.18
C LEU A 90 8.39 6.26 -0.77
N ASN A 91 7.23 5.72 -0.42
CA ASN A 91 6.60 4.62 -1.15
C ASN A 91 5.54 5.06 -2.18
N LEU A 92 5.40 6.36 -2.48
CA LEU A 92 4.36 6.82 -3.40
C LEU A 92 4.51 6.28 -4.82
N GLU A 93 3.39 5.88 -5.39
CA GLU A 93 3.23 5.54 -6.81
C GLU A 93 2.70 6.75 -7.59
N SER A 94 2.78 6.68 -8.93
CA SER A 94 2.34 7.76 -9.82
C SER A 94 0.87 8.13 -9.63
N ILE A 95 0.03 7.14 -9.36
CA ILE A 95 -1.43 7.30 -9.21
C ILE A 95 -1.77 8.03 -7.92
N ASP A 96 -0.96 7.84 -6.87
CA ASP A 96 -1.15 8.50 -5.58
C ASP A 96 -1.07 10.02 -5.72
N TYR A 97 -0.19 10.53 -6.59
CA TYR A 97 -0.07 11.97 -6.84
C TYR A 97 -1.37 12.57 -7.37
N VAL A 98 -2.07 11.87 -8.27
CA VAL A 98 -3.33 12.35 -8.83
C VAL A 98 -4.40 12.43 -7.74
N PHE A 99 -4.50 11.41 -6.90
CA PHE A 99 -5.47 11.40 -5.80
C PHE A 99 -5.16 12.46 -4.72
N LEU A 100 -3.88 12.66 -4.39
CA LEU A 100 -3.47 13.59 -3.34
C LEU A 100 -3.48 15.05 -3.78
N PHE A 101 -3.09 15.36 -5.02
CA PHE A 101 -2.91 16.75 -5.48
C PHE A 101 -4.04 17.27 -6.37
N VAL A 102 -4.86 16.39 -6.93
CA VAL A 102 -6.01 16.77 -7.77
C VAL A 102 -7.32 16.49 -7.05
N PHE A 103 -7.62 15.23 -6.76
CA PHE A 103 -8.91 14.85 -6.20
C PHE A 103 -9.09 15.38 -4.77
N LEU A 104 -8.13 15.16 -3.88
CA LEU A 104 -8.22 15.57 -2.48
C LEU A 104 -8.55 17.06 -2.26
N PRO A 105 -7.81 18.03 -2.84
CA PRO A 105 -8.14 19.44 -2.63
C PRO A 105 -9.48 19.85 -3.25
N LEU A 106 -9.90 19.25 -4.36
CA LEU A 106 -11.20 19.50 -4.98
C LEU A 106 -12.35 19.03 -4.08
N PHE A 107 -12.31 17.76 -3.66
CA PHE A 107 -13.32 17.18 -2.77
C PHE A 107 -13.38 17.93 -1.44
N LEU A 108 -12.23 18.33 -0.89
CA LEU A 108 -12.18 19.11 0.35
C LEU A 108 -12.88 20.47 0.20
N LEU A 109 -12.72 21.17 -0.92
CA LEU A 109 -13.46 22.42 -1.17
C LEU A 109 -14.96 22.21 -1.37
N ILE A 110 -15.36 21.16 -2.10
CA ILE A 110 -16.77 20.84 -2.35
C ILE A 110 -17.49 20.50 -1.03
N PHE A 111 -16.89 19.63 -0.21
CA PHE A 111 -17.44 19.27 1.10
C PHE A 111 -17.40 20.44 2.08
N LYS A 112 -16.37 21.28 2.02
CA LYS A 112 -16.34 22.52 2.79
C LYS A 112 -17.46 23.48 2.38
N LYS A 113 -17.84 23.55 1.10
CA LYS A 113 -18.95 24.42 0.69
C LYS A 113 -20.31 23.86 1.09
N SER A 114 -20.53 22.56 0.89
CA SER A 114 -21.81 21.89 1.17
C SER A 114 -22.08 21.71 2.66
N LEU A 115 -21.12 21.20 3.43
CA LEU A 115 -21.31 20.89 4.86
C LEU A 115 -21.26 22.13 5.76
N PHE A 116 -20.59 23.22 5.35
CA PHE A 116 -20.65 24.49 6.11
C PHE A 116 -22.03 25.13 6.11
N SER A 117 -22.90 24.81 5.15
CA SER A 117 -24.30 25.28 5.19
C SER A 117 -25.08 24.62 6.33
N GLN A 118 -24.62 23.46 6.82
CA GLN A 118 -25.30 22.67 7.85
C GLN A 118 -24.69 22.87 9.24
N PHE A 119 -23.44 23.33 9.34
CA PHE A 119 -22.71 23.45 10.60
C PHE A 119 -22.10 24.84 10.81
N LYS A 120 -22.26 25.44 12.01
CA LYS A 120 -21.60 26.71 12.39
C LYS A 120 -20.08 26.60 12.23
N LYS A 121 -19.41 27.71 11.86
CA LYS A 121 -17.94 27.77 11.72
C LYS A 121 -17.26 27.39 13.04
N ASN A 122 -16.69 26.20 13.12
CA ASN A 122 -15.95 25.70 14.27
C ASN A 122 -14.82 24.79 13.80
N ALA A 123 -13.64 24.85 14.45
CA ALA A 123 -12.49 24.00 14.14
C ALA A 123 -12.80 22.50 14.30
N TYR A 124 -13.77 22.16 15.15
CA TYR A 124 -14.27 20.79 15.30
C TYR A 124 -15.03 20.29 14.04
N ASN A 125 -15.71 21.19 13.31
CA ASN A 125 -16.40 20.82 12.07
C ASN A 125 -15.42 20.70 10.90
N ASP A 126 -14.37 21.54 10.87
CA ASP A 126 -13.27 21.37 9.91
C ASP A 126 -12.64 19.96 10.03
N PHE A 127 -12.41 19.47 11.26
CA PHE A 127 -11.90 18.12 11.52
C PHE A 127 -12.82 17.02 10.98
N ARG A 128 -14.14 17.13 11.21
CA ARG A 128 -15.12 16.16 10.69
C ARG A 128 -15.14 16.13 9.17
N ILE A 129 -15.10 17.30 8.53
CA ILE A 129 -15.05 17.42 7.07
C ILE A 129 -13.79 16.74 6.55
N ILE A 130 -12.62 17.02 7.15
CA ILE A 130 -11.34 16.39 6.76
C ILE A 130 -11.43 14.87 6.81
N ILE A 131 -11.89 14.29 7.93
CA ILE A 131 -12.03 12.84 8.06
C ILE A 131 -12.98 12.27 7.01
N PHE A 132 -14.13 12.91 6.82
CA PHE A 132 -15.12 12.45 5.84
C PHE A 132 -14.58 12.52 4.40
N THR A 133 -13.88 13.60 4.06
CA THR A 133 -13.26 13.74 2.74
C THR A 133 -12.20 12.68 2.50
N SER A 134 -11.32 12.46 3.48
CA SER A 134 -10.23 11.49 3.40
C SER A 134 -10.77 10.07 3.31
N PHE A 135 -11.86 9.77 4.05
CA PHE A 135 -12.53 8.47 4.00
C PHE A 135 -13.05 8.17 2.59
N LEU A 136 -13.81 9.09 1.99
CA LEU A 136 -14.37 8.90 0.66
C LEU A 136 -13.30 8.76 -0.40
N ILE A 137 -12.26 9.59 -0.35
CA ILE A 137 -11.17 9.53 -1.33
C ILE A 137 -10.38 8.24 -1.19
N ALA A 138 -10.07 7.81 0.04
CA ALA A 138 -9.38 6.55 0.28
C ALA A 138 -10.20 5.35 -0.20
N LEU A 139 -11.53 5.40 -0.04
CA LEU A 139 -12.42 4.36 -0.54
C LEU A 139 -12.41 4.31 -2.07
N ILE A 140 -12.53 5.46 -2.75
CA ILE A 140 -12.46 5.53 -4.22
C ILE A 140 -11.09 5.07 -4.70
N TYR A 141 -10.01 5.48 -4.04
CA TYR A 141 -8.64 5.07 -4.35
C TYR A 141 -8.45 3.56 -4.22
N ALA A 142 -8.88 2.95 -3.12
CA ALA A 142 -8.74 1.52 -2.88
C ALA A 142 -9.57 0.69 -3.88
N LEU A 143 -10.79 1.13 -4.20
CA LEU A 143 -11.59 0.52 -5.27
C LEU A 143 -10.87 0.63 -6.62
N PHE A 144 -10.32 1.81 -6.94
CA PHE A 144 -9.57 2.01 -8.17
C PHE A 144 -8.36 1.07 -8.27
N LYS A 145 -7.59 0.90 -7.17
CA LYS A 145 -6.46 -0.04 -7.12
C LYS A 145 -6.87 -1.50 -7.35
N LEU A 146 -7.93 -1.93 -6.68
CA LEU A 146 -8.44 -3.30 -6.80
C LEU A 146 -8.88 -3.63 -8.23
N PHE A 147 -9.56 -2.70 -8.92
CA PHE A 147 -10.08 -2.96 -10.27
C PHE A 147 -9.03 -2.81 -11.37
N PHE A 148 -8.11 -1.85 -11.26
CA PHE A 148 -7.24 -1.46 -12.38
C PHE A 148 -5.78 -1.91 -12.24
N ILE A 149 -5.28 -2.20 -11.03
CA ILE A 149 -3.83 -2.38 -10.79
C ILE A 149 -3.49 -3.79 -10.31
N GLU A 150 -4.29 -4.37 -9.41
CA GLU A 150 -3.94 -5.63 -8.71
C GLU A 150 -4.16 -6.92 -9.52
N ASN A 151 -4.48 -6.82 -10.81
CA ASN A 151 -4.70 -8.01 -11.65
C ASN A 151 -3.39 -8.62 -12.21
N GLN A 152 -2.21 -8.13 -11.82
CA GLN A 152 -0.95 -8.73 -12.25
C GLN A 152 -0.65 -10.00 -11.43
N PRO A 153 -0.35 -11.15 -12.08
CA PRO A 153 -0.01 -12.37 -11.37
C PRO A 153 1.31 -12.17 -10.62
N GLN A 154 1.29 -12.34 -9.30
CA GLN A 154 2.51 -12.24 -8.51
C GLN A 154 3.24 -13.58 -8.49
N ASN A 155 4.32 -13.67 -9.25
CA ASN A 155 5.20 -14.84 -9.29
C ASN A 155 6.50 -14.58 -8.53
N LEU A 156 7.23 -15.66 -8.22
CA LEU A 156 8.56 -15.61 -7.61
C LEU A 156 9.55 -14.74 -8.39
N SER A 157 9.44 -14.68 -9.72
CA SER A 157 10.24 -13.81 -10.59
C SER A 157 9.97 -12.32 -10.38
N ILE A 158 8.71 -11.94 -10.18
CA ILE A 158 8.33 -10.54 -9.91
C ILE A 158 8.79 -10.13 -8.51
N LEU A 159 8.77 -11.07 -7.55
CA LEU A 159 9.35 -10.83 -6.23
C LEU A 159 10.87 -10.65 -6.31
N SER A 160 11.60 -11.47 -7.08
CA SER A 160 13.05 -11.30 -7.22
C SER A 160 13.41 -9.97 -7.89
N ASP A 161 12.66 -9.53 -8.89
CA ASP A 161 12.87 -8.23 -9.54
C ASP A 161 12.52 -7.04 -8.64
N ASN A 162 11.46 -7.14 -7.84
CA ASN A 162 11.12 -6.12 -6.85
C ASN A 162 12.16 -6.02 -5.72
N ILE A 163 12.84 -7.12 -5.37
CA ILE A 163 13.96 -7.13 -4.41
C ILE A 163 15.22 -6.48 -5.02
N LYS A 164 15.46 -6.68 -6.33
CA LYS A 164 16.61 -6.10 -7.05
C LYS A 164 16.54 -4.59 -7.15
N PHE A 165 15.34 -4.03 -7.39
CA PHE A 165 15.17 -2.61 -7.66
C PHE A 165 14.37 -1.92 -6.56
N TYR A 166 14.99 -0.98 -5.86
CA TYR A 166 14.31 -0.10 -4.91
C TYR A 166 14.68 1.36 -5.14
N LYS A 167 13.86 2.29 -4.64
CA LYS A 167 14.13 3.73 -4.73
C LYS A 167 15.33 4.07 -3.83
N GLY A 168 16.41 4.54 -4.44
CA GLY A 168 17.67 4.81 -3.73
C GLY A 168 17.72 6.21 -3.14
N SER A 169 18.58 6.42 -2.14
CA SER A 169 18.95 7.76 -1.67
C SER A 169 20.42 7.89 -1.31
N LYS A 170 20.96 9.12 -1.40
CA LYS A 170 22.33 9.41 -0.94
C LYS A 170 22.52 9.30 0.57
N LEU A 171 21.45 9.44 1.37
CA LEU A 171 21.52 9.33 2.82
C LEU A 171 21.38 7.86 3.23
N LEU A 172 22.44 7.28 3.80
CA LEU A 172 22.49 5.85 4.18
C LEU A 172 21.29 5.38 5.02
N LEU A 173 20.86 6.18 5.99
CA LEU A 173 19.73 5.81 6.85
C LEU A 173 18.41 5.79 6.08
N LEU A 174 18.23 6.73 5.15
CA LEU A 174 17.05 6.84 4.30
C LEU A 174 17.03 5.74 3.23
N ASP A 175 18.20 5.37 2.70
CA ASP A 175 18.36 4.26 1.76
C ASP A 175 17.97 2.93 2.41
N LYS A 176 18.45 2.68 3.64
CA LYS A 176 18.06 1.51 4.44
C LYS A 176 16.55 1.48 4.73
N LEU A 177 15.96 2.61 5.11
CA LEU A 177 14.52 2.70 5.35
C LEU A 177 13.72 2.41 4.07
N SER A 178 14.10 3.00 2.95
CA SER A 178 13.41 2.77 1.67
C SER A 178 13.54 1.31 1.23
N TYR A 179 14.70 0.69 1.44
CA TYR A 179 14.90 -0.73 1.18
C TYR A 179 14.00 -1.61 2.06
N ILE A 180 13.98 -1.38 3.39
CA ILE A 180 13.12 -2.12 4.33
C ILE A 180 11.65 -2.01 3.93
N LEU A 181 11.20 -0.81 3.56
CA LEU A 181 9.82 -0.57 3.12
C LEU A 181 9.50 -1.34 1.83
N ASN A 182 10.42 -1.34 0.86
CA ASN A 182 10.24 -2.07 -0.40
C ASN A 182 10.18 -3.58 -0.18
N MET A 183 11.02 -4.11 0.73
CA MET A 183 11.00 -5.53 1.13
C MET A 183 9.68 -5.89 1.81
N LEU A 184 9.21 -5.08 2.76
CA LEU A 184 7.94 -5.31 3.45
C LEU A 184 6.75 -5.27 2.47
N MET A 185 6.75 -4.34 1.51
CA MET A 185 5.71 -4.25 0.48
C MET A 185 5.71 -5.49 -0.43
N SER A 186 6.89 -5.91 -0.88
CA SER A 186 7.05 -7.09 -1.73
C SER A 186 6.62 -8.37 -1.01
N LEU A 187 6.99 -8.52 0.26
CA LEU A 187 6.56 -9.64 1.11
C LEU A 187 5.06 -9.60 1.39
N LYS A 188 4.48 -8.43 1.70
CA LYS A 188 3.03 -8.25 1.86
C LYS A 188 2.31 -8.78 0.63
N LEU A 189 2.67 -8.29 -0.54
CA LEU A 189 1.97 -8.64 -1.77
C LEU A 189 2.10 -10.14 -2.10
N PHE A 190 3.29 -10.71 -1.90
CA PHE A 190 3.52 -12.14 -2.08
C PHE A 190 2.69 -12.97 -1.11
N LEU A 191 2.74 -12.70 0.20
CA LEU A 191 1.96 -13.44 1.21
C LEU A 191 0.46 -13.37 0.93
N LEU A 192 -0.03 -12.19 0.54
CA LEU A 192 -1.42 -12.01 0.18
C LEU A 192 -1.79 -12.87 -1.04
N TYR A 193 -0.93 -12.95 -2.06
CA TYR A 193 -1.20 -13.72 -3.27
C TYR A 193 -1.39 -15.22 -2.96
N TYR A 194 -0.61 -15.76 -2.01
CA TYR A 194 -0.73 -17.16 -1.58
C TYR A 194 -2.05 -17.49 -0.85
N LEU A 195 -2.75 -16.50 -0.30
CA LEU A 195 -4.06 -16.69 0.35
C LEU A 195 -5.21 -16.93 -0.65
N GLY A 196 -4.93 -16.90 -1.95
CA GLY A 196 -5.90 -17.08 -3.02
C GLY A 196 -6.58 -15.77 -3.45
N ASN A 197 -7.16 -15.76 -4.66
CA ASN A 197 -7.54 -14.53 -5.36
C ASN A 197 -8.61 -13.69 -4.63
N PHE A 198 -9.59 -14.31 -3.96
CA PHE A 198 -10.63 -13.56 -3.23
C PHE A 198 -10.09 -12.90 -1.97
N TYR A 199 -9.42 -13.67 -1.10
CA TYR A 199 -8.83 -13.14 0.13
C TYR A 199 -7.72 -12.13 -0.16
N PHE A 200 -6.92 -12.36 -1.21
CA PHE A 200 -5.94 -11.40 -1.71
C PHE A 200 -6.58 -10.04 -1.92
N LYS A 201 -7.63 -9.97 -2.77
CA LYS A 201 -8.32 -8.72 -3.11
C LYS A 201 -8.98 -8.04 -1.93
N LEU A 202 -9.53 -8.81 -0.98
CA LEU A 202 -10.18 -8.23 0.19
C LEU A 202 -9.16 -7.63 1.17
N PHE A 203 -8.07 -8.34 1.45
CA PHE A 203 -7.04 -7.82 2.34
C PHE A 203 -6.23 -6.71 1.69
N SER A 204 -5.90 -6.81 0.41
CA SER A 204 -5.22 -5.74 -0.33
C SER A 204 -6.05 -4.45 -0.29
N PHE A 205 -7.35 -4.54 -0.54
CA PHE A 205 -8.29 -3.42 -0.38
C PHE A 205 -8.23 -2.80 1.01
N ILE A 206 -8.33 -3.61 2.08
CA ILE A 206 -8.31 -3.09 3.46
C ILE A 206 -6.98 -2.39 3.76
N PHE A 207 -5.86 -2.99 3.40
CA PHE A 207 -4.54 -2.40 3.66
C PHE A 207 -4.32 -1.11 2.87
N ASP A 208 -4.70 -1.11 1.60
CA ASP A 208 -4.50 0.06 0.74
C ASP A 208 -5.46 1.18 1.12
N PHE A 209 -6.70 0.85 1.50
CA PHE A 209 -7.65 1.79 2.09
C PHE A 209 -7.09 2.41 3.38
N MET A 210 -6.66 1.60 4.34
CA MET A 210 -6.18 2.10 5.64
C MET A 210 -4.93 2.95 5.50
N ASN A 211 -3.97 2.52 4.67
CA ASN A 211 -2.74 3.28 4.48
C ASN A 211 -3.01 4.62 3.77
N PHE A 212 -3.78 4.59 2.69
CA PHE A 212 -4.12 5.80 1.94
C PHE A 212 -5.05 6.73 2.74
N PHE A 213 -5.93 6.19 3.59
CA PHE A 213 -6.76 6.99 4.50
C PHE A 213 -5.92 7.80 5.47
N ILE A 214 -4.93 7.18 6.12
CA ILE A 214 -4.02 7.90 7.04
C ILE A 214 -3.26 8.98 6.26
N LEU A 215 -2.67 8.63 5.11
CA LEU A 215 -1.92 9.58 4.28
C LEU A 215 -2.77 10.76 3.83
N SER A 216 -3.93 10.49 3.25
CA SER A 216 -4.86 11.51 2.77
C SER A 216 -5.41 12.37 3.90
N SER A 217 -5.56 11.83 5.11
CA SER A 217 -5.95 12.62 6.29
C SER A 217 -4.89 13.64 6.67
N VAL A 218 -3.60 13.25 6.68
CA VAL A 218 -2.50 14.17 7.02
C VAL A 218 -2.39 15.28 5.97
N ILE A 219 -2.47 14.93 4.69
CA ILE A 219 -2.39 15.90 3.60
C ILE A 219 -3.64 16.80 3.57
N ALA A 220 -4.82 16.28 3.92
CA ALA A 220 -6.03 17.08 4.06
C ALA A 220 -5.92 18.14 5.18
N TYR A 221 -5.25 17.84 6.30
CA TYR A 221 -4.94 18.87 7.31
C TYR A 221 -4.05 19.97 6.74
N LEU A 222 -3.04 19.63 5.95
CA LEU A 222 -2.18 20.62 5.28
C LEU A 222 -2.99 21.49 4.31
N TYR A 223 -3.87 20.89 3.50
CA TYR A 223 -4.77 21.64 2.63
C TYR A 223 -5.73 22.53 3.41
N ASN A 224 -6.31 22.05 4.51
CA ASN A 224 -7.20 22.86 5.33
C ASN A 224 -6.47 24.08 5.92
N TYR A 225 -5.24 23.88 6.38
CA TYR A 225 -4.37 24.97 6.85
C TYR A 225 -4.12 26.02 5.76
N CYS A 226 -3.87 25.56 4.53
CA CYS A 226 -3.65 26.42 3.36
C CYS A 226 -4.91 27.15 2.93
N PHE A 227 -6.07 26.47 2.85
CA PHE A 227 -7.34 27.06 2.42
C PHE A 227 -7.92 28.11 3.38
N LYS A 228 -7.32 28.29 4.56
CA LYS A 228 -7.55 29.48 5.40
C LYS A 228 -7.00 30.77 4.78
N LEU A 229 -6.28 30.72 3.65
CA LEU A 229 -5.92 31.89 2.84
C LEU A 229 -7.11 32.35 1.99
N LYS A 230 -7.15 33.64 1.66
CA LYS A 230 -8.21 34.22 0.82
C LYS A 230 -8.20 33.66 -0.61
N PHE A 231 -7.03 33.31 -1.14
CA PHE A 231 -6.83 32.87 -2.53
C PHE A 231 -6.87 31.34 -2.68
N LYS A 232 -8.05 30.73 -2.53
CA LYS A 232 -8.22 29.26 -2.63
C LYS A 232 -7.88 28.70 -4.01
N PHE A 233 -8.19 29.44 -5.08
CA PHE A 233 -7.89 29.03 -6.46
C PHE A 233 -6.38 28.94 -6.73
N LEU A 234 -5.57 29.78 -6.10
CA LEU A 234 -4.11 29.71 -6.21
C LEU A 234 -3.56 28.42 -5.62
N ILE A 235 -4.16 27.93 -4.53
CA ILE A 235 -3.74 26.67 -3.90
C ILE A 235 -4.08 25.47 -4.80
N LEU A 236 -5.21 25.52 -5.51
CA LEU A 236 -5.59 24.50 -6.50
C LEU A 236 -4.69 24.51 -7.73
N SER A 237 -4.38 25.70 -8.27
CA SER A 237 -3.46 25.79 -9.42
C SER A 237 -2.07 25.31 -9.03
N LEU A 238 -1.61 25.68 -7.83
CA LEU A 238 -0.34 25.19 -7.28
C LEU A 238 -0.37 23.67 -7.13
N SER A 239 -1.44 23.07 -6.58
CA SER A 239 -1.50 21.60 -6.45
C SER A 239 -1.50 20.88 -7.80
N LEU A 240 -2.16 21.44 -8.83
CA LEU A 240 -2.10 20.90 -10.19
C LEU A 240 -0.67 20.94 -10.76
N ILE A 241 0.05 22.04 -10.57
CA ILE A 241 1.45 22.17 -10.99
C ILE A 241 2.34 21.17 -10.25
N LEU A 242 2.10 20.97 -8.94
CA LEU A 242 2.85 19.96 -8.17
C LEU A 242 2.56 18.55 -8.69
N CYS A 243 1.31 18.24 -9.03
CA CYS A 243 0.94 16.96 -9.60
C CYS A 243 1.69 16.69 -10.91
N THR A 244 1.66 17.64 -11.85
CA THR A 244 2.33 17.46 -13.15
C THR A 244 3.83 17.29 -12.97
N LEU A 245 4.48 18.15 -12.17
CA LEU A 245 5.90 18.01 -11.88
C LEU A 245 6.25 16.68 -11.23
N SER A 246 5.44 16.19 -10.27
CA SER A 246 5.68 14.89 -9.63
C SER A 246 5.55 13.70 -10.59
N LEU A 247 4.69 13.78 -11.61
CA LEU A 247 4.59 12.76 -12.64
C LEU A 247 5.81 12.73 -13.58
N TYR A 248 6.47 13.87 -13.76
CA TYR A 248 7.70 13.95 -14.56
C TYR A 248 8.97 13.58 -13.80
N THR A 249 8.92 13.45 -12.47
CA THR A 249 10.08 13.01 -11.70
C THR A 249 10.32 11.51 -11.90
N ILE A 250 11.40 11.17 -12.59
CA ILE A 250 11.85 9.78 -12.76
C ILE A 250 12.59 9.37 -11.49
N PRO A 251 12.10 8.39 -10.72
CA PRO A 251 12.77 7.97 -9.50
C PRO A 251 14.11 7.31 -9.82
N TYR A 252 15.15 7.73 -9.12
CA TYR A 252 16.43 7.03 -9.09
C TYR A 252 16.26 5.67 -8.42
N LYS A 253 16.41 4.59 -9.20
CA LYS A 253 16.38 3.21 -8.70
C LYS A 253 17.82 2.75 -8.47
N ASN A 254 18.11 2.34 -7.24
CA ASN A 254 19.37 1.68 -6.93
C ASN A 254 19.32 0.27 -7.51
N ALA A 255 20.33 -0.07 -8.32
CA ALA A 255 20.57 -1.43 -8.82
C ALA A 255 21.59 -2.19 -7.96
N ALA A 256 22.14 -1.54 -6.92
CA ALA A 256 23.13 -2.15 -6.04
C ALA A 256 22.43 -3.20 -5.16
N SER A 257 22.48 -4.46 -5.59
CA SER A 257 22.16 -5.59 -4.74
C SER A 257 23.18 -5.62 -3.60
N LEU A 258 22.73 -5.27 -2.39
CA LEU A 258 23.45 -5.58 -1.16
C LEU A 258 23.82 -7.07 -1.19
N ASP A 259 24.97 -7.48 -0.65
CA ASP A 259 25.41 -8.88 -0.78
C ASP A 259 24.38 -9.88 -0.23
N TYR A 260 23.65 -9.51 0.83
CA TYR A 260 22.50 -10.27 1.36
C TYR A 260 21.35 -10.47 0.35
N ASN A 261 21.13 -9.54 -0.58
CA ASN A 261 20.12 -9.68 -1.63
C ASN A 261 20.53 -10.77 -2.63
N LYS A 262 21.83 -10.95 -2.89
CA LYS A 262 22.29 -11.96 -3.85
C LYS A 262 21.99 -13.37 -3.34
N GLU A 263 22.17 -13.62 -2.05
CA GLU A 263 21.82 -14.89 -1.41
C GLU A 263 20.30 -15.13 -1.45
N LEU A 264 19.50 -14.13 -1.08
CA LEU A 264 18.03 -14.24 -1.15
C LEU A 264 17.54 -14.48 -2.58
N ILE A 265 18.06 -13.74 -3.56
CA ILE A 265 17.71 -13.91 -4.98
C ILE A 265 18.10 -15.31 -5.45
N PHE A 266 19.29 -15.78 -5.10
CA PHE A 266 19.75 -17.13 -5.44
C PHE A 266 18.84 -18.21 -4.85
N LEU A 267 18.39 -18.05 -3.60
CA LEU A 267 17.42 -18.97 -2.98
C LEU A 267 16.08 -18.93 -3.71
N ILE A 268 15.57 -17.75 -4.09
CA ILE A 268 14.31 -17.58 -4.82
C ILE A 268 14.39 -18.23 -6.20
N ASP A 269 15.47 -18.00 -6.94
CA ASP A 269 15.68 -18.56 -8.28
C ASP A 269 15.80 -20.10 -8.20
N ASN A 270 16.47 -20.64 -7.19
CA ASN A 270 16.53 -22.07 -6.96
C ASN A 270 15.16 -22.68 -6.62
N LEU A 271 14.35 -22.00 -5.79
CA LEU A 271 12.99 -22.44 -5.49
C LEU A 271 12.10 -22.44 -6.74
N GLN A 272 12.27 -21.46 -7.62
CA GLN A 272 11.55 -21.41 -8.89
C GLN A 272 11.97 -22.59 -9.79
N ASN A 273 13.26 -22.85 -9.92
CA ASN A 273 13.78 -23.98 -10.71
C ASN A 273 13.28 -25.33 -10.17
N LEU A 274 13.26 -25.52 -8.85
CA LEU A 274 12.70 -26.73 -8.22
C LEU A 274 11.21 -26.90 -8.51
N LYS A 275 10.44 -25.80 -8.46
CA LYS A 275 9.02 -25.83 -8.79
C LYS A 275 8.78 -26.23 -10.25
N GLU A 276 9.54 -25.67 -11.19
CA GLU A 276 9.45 -25.99 -12.62
C GLU A 276 9.85 -27.44 -12.92
N GLN A 277 10.92 -27.94 -12.29
CA GLN A 277 11.35 -29.33 -12.40
C GLN A 277 10.32 -30.33 -11.83
N ASN A 278 9.66 -29.98 -10.72
CA ASN A 278 8.62 -30.83 -10.15
C ASN A 278 7.35 -30.81 -11.01
N LEU A 279 6.99 -29.67 -11.58
CA LEU A 279 5.85 -29.54 -12.50
C LEU A 279 6.07 -30.34 -13.79
N SER A 280 7.28 -30.27 -14.37
CA SER A 280 7.60 -31.03 -15.58
C SER A 280 7.57 -32.54 -15.32
N LYS A 281 8.13 -33.00 -14.20
CA LYS A 281 8.03 -34.40 -13.76
C LYS A 281 6.57 -34.84 -13.56
N MET A 282 5.73 -34.02 -12.92
CA MET A 282 4.30 -34.34 -12.77
C MET A 282 3.56 -34.38 -14.11
N GLN A 283 3.88 -33.51 -15.06
CA GLN A 283 3.29 -33.54 -16.41
C GLN A 283 3.73 -34.77 -17.21
N GLU A 284 4.98 -35.21 -17.04
CA GLU A 284 5.49 -36.43 -17.65
C GLU A 284 4.83 -37.67 -17.05
N ASN A 285 4.73 -37.72 -15.71
CA ASN A 285 4.04 -38.81 -15.01
C ASN A 285 2.57 -38.89 -15.41
N THR A 286 1.84 -37.77 -15.48
CA THR A 286 0.43 -37.77 -15.92
C THR A 286 0.26 -38.19 -17.38
N LYS A 287 1.18 -37.82 -18.27
CA LYS A 287 1.19 -38.32 -19.66
C LYS A 287 1.44 -39.82 -19.73
N ASN A 288 2.37 -40.34 -18.94
CA ASN A 288 2.68 -41.77 -18.89
C ASN A 288 1.52 -42.58 -18.30
N LEU A 289 0.91 -42.11 -17.21
CA LEU A 289 -0.29 -42.69 -16.61
C LEU A 289 -1.46 -42.71 -17.61
N ASN A 290 -1.69 -41.63 -18.34
CA ASN A 290 -2.74 -41.57 -19.36
C ASN A 290 -2.50 -42.54 -20.53
N LYS A 291 -1.24 -42.80 -20.90
CA LYS A 291 -0.91 -43.82 -21.91
C LYS A 291 -1.21 -45.22 -21.38
N GLN A 292 -0.75 -45.52 -20.16
CA GLN A 292 -1.01 -46.82 -19.51
C GLN A 292 -2.51 -47.09 -19.35
N LEU A 293 -3.29 -46.09 -18.93
CA LEU A 293 -4.76 -46.21 -18.82
C LEU A 293 -5.43 -46.46 -20.18
N LYS A 294 -5.01 -45.78 -21.24
CA LYS A 294 -5.53 -46.02 -22.60
C LYS A 294 -5.19 -47.41 -23.12
N GLU A 295 -4.03 -47.95 -22.76
CA GLU A 295 -3.65 -49.33 -23.12
C GLU A 295 -4.48 -50.37 -22.37
N ILE A 296 -4.77 -50.12 -21.08
CA ILE A 296 -5.68 -50.96 -20.29
C ILE A 296 -7.11 -50.89 -20.86
N GLU A 297 -7.61 -49.70 -21.19
CA GLU A 297 -8.94 -49.49 -21.78
C GLU A 297 -9.06 -50.21 -23.15
N LYS A 298 -8.01 -50.16 -23.98
CA LYS A 298 -7.96 -50.92 -25.24
C LYS A 298 -8.06 -52.42 -25.04
N VAL A 299 -7.47 -52.96 -23.97
CA VAL A 299 -7.56 -54.39 -23.65
C VAL A 299 -8.96 -54.75 -23.13
N LEU A 300 -9.54 -53.92 -22.29
CA LEU A 300 -10.90 -54.13 -21.76
C LEU A 300 -11.97 -54.08 -22.86
N ASN A 301 -11.75 -53.31 -23.92
CA ASN A 301 -12.66 -53.20 -25.06
C ASN A 301 -12.48 -54.30 -26.14
N LYS A 302 -11.56 -55.26 -25.95
CA LYS A 302 -11.38 -56.40 -26.88
C LYS A 302 -12.56 -57.39 -26.76
N ASN A 303 -12.91 -58.04 -27.88
CA ASN A 303 -13.95 -59.09 -27.87
C ASN A 303 -13.50 -60.36 -27.12
N THR A 304 -14.44 -61.20 -26.66
CA THR A 304 -14.16 -62.40 -25.83
C THR A 304 -13.13 -63.37 -26.42
N TYR A 305 -13.10 -63.55 -27.74
CA TYR A 305 -12.11 -64.36 -28.43
C TYR A 305 -10.70 -63.72 -28.44
N GLU A 306 -10.62 -62.40 -28.59
CA GLU A 306 -9.37 -61.65 -28.58
C GLU A 306 -8.79 -61.52 -27.17
N LEU A 307 -9.65 -61.40 -26.16
CA LEU A 307 -9.28 -61.50 -24.74
C LEU A 307 -8.68 -62.86 -24.41
N PHE A 308 -9.25 -63.94 -24.95
CA PHE A 308 -8.70 -65.29 -24.76
C PHE A 308 -7.30 -65.44 -25.36
N LYS A 309 -7.08 -64.94 -26.59
CA LYS A 309 -5.75 -64.93 -27.22
C LYS A 309 -4.75 -64.03 -26.48
N TRP A 310 -5.21 -62.87 -25.98
CA TRP A 310 -4.40 -61.95 -25.18
C TRP A 310 -4.01 -62.53 -23.82
N TRP A 311 -4.87 -63.33 -23.20
CA TRP A 311 -4.61 -63.94 -21.89
C TRP A 311 -3.38 -64.86 -21.85
N PHE A 312 -2.94 -65.34 -23.02
CA PHE A 312 -1.77 -66.19 -23.19
C PHE A 312 -0.62 -65.51 -23.95
N SER A 313 -0.74 -64.22 -24.29
CA SER A 313 0.33 -63.47 -24.95
C SER A 313 1.29 -62.82 -23.96
N ASP A 314 2.49 -62.45 -24.43
CA ASP A 314 3.46 -61.71 -23.62
C ASP A 314 3.00 -60.28 -23.29
N GLU A 315 2.03 -59.74 -24.06
CA GLU A 315 1.37 -58.45 -23.75
C GLU A 315 0.69 -58.46 -22.37
N LYS A 316 0.22 -59.62 -21.89
CA LYS A 316 -0.34 -59.75 -20.54
C LYS A 316 0.70 -59.51 -19.45
N LYS A 317 1.93 -60.00 -19.64
CA LYS A 317 3.01 -59.79 -18.65
C LYS A 317 3.43 -58.33 -18.61
N GLU A 318 3.46 -57.67 -19.76
CA GLU A 318 3.72 -56.23 -19.84
C GLU A 318 2.61 -55.42 -19.16
N LEU A 319 1.35 -55.78 -19.38
CA LEU A 319 0.22 -55.10 -18.73
C LEU A 319 0.17 -55.35 -17.23
N GLN A 320 0.52 -56.56 -16.76
CA GLN A 320 0.66 -56.87 -15.34
C GLN A 320 1.81 -56.09 -14.68
N LYS A 321 2.89 -55.85 -15.42
CA LYS A 321 3.99 -55.01 -14.96
C LYS A 321 3.55 -53.55 -14.85
N MET A 322 2.87 -53.03 -15.87
CA MET A 322 2.29 -51.67 -15.84
C MET A 322 1.26 -51.49 -14.72
N LEU A 323 0.44 -52.51 -14.42
CA LEU A 323 -0.52 -52.50 -13.30
C LEU A 323 0.16 -52.51 -11.92
N ARG A 324 1.32 -53.19 -11.78
CA ARG A 324 2.12 -53.12 -10.55
C ARG A 324 2.76 -51.76 -10.38
N ASP A 325 3.35 -51.22 -11.45
CA ASP A 325 3.95 -49.89 -11.45
C ASP A 325 2.91 -48.79 -11.12
N LEU A 326 1.64 -48.99 -11.49
CA LEU A 326 0.51 -48.12 -11.12
C LEU A 326 0.10 -48.22 -9.63
N ASN A 327 0.29 -49.38 -9.00
CA ASN A 327 -0.05 -49.61 -7.59
C ASN A 327 1.07 -49.21 -6.61
N GLU A 328 2.28 -48.95 -7.13
CA GLU A 328 3.46 -48.52 -6.35
C GLU A 328 3.70 -46.99 -6.38
N ILE A 329 2.91 -46.23 -7.15
CA ILE A 329 2.81 -44.76 -7.11
C ILE A 329 1.76 -44.37 -6.08
#